data_AF-G9XF42-F1
#
_entry.id   AF-G9XF42-F1
#
_cell.length_a   1.000
_cell.length_b   1.000
_cell.length_c   1.000
_cell.angle_alpha   90.00
_cell.angle_beta   90.00
_cell.angle_gamma   90.00
#
_symmetry.space_group_name_H-M   'P 1'
#
loop_
_entity.id
_entity.type
_entity.pdbx_description
1 polymer ?
#
loop_
_entity_poly.entity_id
_entity_poly.type
_entity_poly.pdbx_seq_one_letter_code
_entity_poly.pdbx_strand_id
1 'polypeptide(L)' 'TNSFDGNIKRKSGEYHSTKGSGRGLGITSVKSTVEKYNGQVEFSHHEHEFYVNIAIPLNEE' A
#
# COMPACT_ATOMS: atom_id res chain seq x y z
N THR A 1 5.12 16.19 -4.08
CA THR A 1 5.73 15.36 -3.01
C THR A 1 4.77 14.27 -2.62
N ASN A 2 5.22 13.01 -2.61
CA ASN A 2 4.49 11.88 -2.01
C ASN A 2 4.67 11.99 -0.50
N SER A 3 3.85 12.84 0.11
CA SER A 3 3.88 13.11 1.54
C SER A 3 2.49 12.81 2.08
N PHE A 4 2.44 11.89 3.04
CA PHE A 4 1.24 11.61 3.81
C PHE A 4 1.01 12.75 4.79
N ASP A 5 -0.20 13.28 4.83
CA ASP A 5 -0.60 14.43 5.63
C ASP A 5 -1.51 14.03 6.81
N GLY A 6 -1.61 12.74 7.11
CA GLY A 6 -2.53 12.19 8.10
C GLY A 6 -3.95 11.95 7.58
N ASN A 7 -4.32 12.44 6.40
CA ASN A 7 -5.66 12.23 5.85
C ASN A 7 -5.75 10.87 5.17
N ILE A 8 -6.69 10.03 5.61
CA ILE A 8 -6.94 8.71 5.04
C ILE A 8 -8.26 8.72 4.27
N LYS A 9 -8.23 8.26 3.01
CA LYS A 9 -9.45 7.91 2.26
C LYS A 9 -9.49 6.39 2.12
N ARG A 10 -10.55 5.77 2.64
CA ARG A 10 -10.83 4.34 2.43
C ARG A 10 -12.17 4.15 1.76
N LYS A 11 -12.26 3.20 0.84
CA LYS A 11 -13.53 2.76 0.23
C LYS A 11 -13.54 1.25 0.25
N SER A 12 -14.60 0.66 0.81
CA SER A 12 -14.72 -0.80 0.94
C SER A 12 -13.51 -1.47 1.63
N GLY A 13 -12.86 -0.76 2.56
CA GLY A 13 -11.68 -1.26 3.29
C GLY A 13 -10.33 -0.97 2.64
N GLU A 14 -10.28 -0.56 1.36
CA GLU A 14 -9.05 -0.27 0.63
C GLU A 14 -8.64 1.19 0.72
N TYR A 15 -7.33 1.46 0.79
CA TYR A 15 -6.77 2.82 0.79
C TYR A 15 -6.84 3.43 -0.61
N HIS A 16 -7.28 4.69 -0.68
CA HIS A 16 -7.32 5.49 -1.90
C HIS A 16 -6.45 6.74 -1.77
N SER A 17 -5.96 7.24 -2.90
CA SER A 17 -5.20 8.49 -2.95
C SER A 17 -6.02 9.64 -2.36
N THR A 18 -5.40 10.41 -1.48
CA THR A 18 -5.98 11.65 -0.97
C THR A 18 -5.74 12.83 -1.91
N LYS A 19 -4.74 12.74 -2.80
CA LYS A 19 -4.39 13.77 -3.78
C LYS A 19 -4.93 13.43 -5.18
N GLY A 20 -5.74 14.33 -5.73
CA GLY A 20 -6.34 14.24 -7.07
C GLY A 20 -7.42 13.15 -7.25
N SER A 21 -7.95 13.01 -8.46
CA SER A 21 -8.86 11.91 -8.87
C SER A 21 -8.13 10.57 -9.11
N GLY A 22 -6.84 10.50 -8.77
CA GLY A 22 -6.01 9.32 -9.00
C GLY A 22 -6.47 8.14 -8.16
N ARG A 23 -6.59 6.96 -8.78
CA ARG A 23 -7.16 5.74 -8.16
C ARG A 23 -6.30 5.09 -7.06
N GLY A 24 -5.20 5.70 -6.63
CA GLY A 24 -4.27 5.06 -5.69
C GLY A 24 -3.36 4.03 -6.36
N LEU A 25 -2.98 4.27 -7.62
CA LEU A 25 -2.20 3.33 -8.45
C LEU A 25 -0.94 2.79 -7.77
N GLY A 26 -0.27 3.58 -6.92
CA GLY A 26 0.92 3.15 -6.19
C GLY A 26 0.65 1.96 -5.25
N ILE A 27 -0.46 1.98 -4.51
CA ILE A 27 -0.85 0.87 -3.61
C ILE A 27 -1.19 -0.38 -4.43
N THR A 28 -1.93 -0.20 -5.53
CA THR A 28 -2.24 -1.30 -6.45
C THR A 28 -0.97 -1.91 -7.04
N SER A 29 -0.02 -1.08 -7.49
CA SER A 29 1.26 -1.55 -8.03
C SER A 29 2.05 -2.35 -7.00
N VAL A 30 2.17 -1.86 -5.76
CA VAL A 30 2.85 -2.60 -4.68
C VAL A 30 2.18 -3.96 -4.45
N LYS A 31 0.86 -3.99 -4.31
CA LYS A 31 0.10 -5.23 -4.08
C LYS A 31 0.33 -6.24 -5.21
N SER A 32 0.16 -5.83 -6.47
CA SER A 32 0.37 -6.70 -7.62
C SER A 32 1.81 -7.20 -7.75
N THR A 33 2.82 -6.37 -7.41
CA THR A 33 4.22 -6.80 -7.39
C THR A 33 4.44 -7.85 -6.31
N VAL A 34 3.97 -7.64 -5.09
CA VAL A 34 4.16 -8.60 -3.99
C VAL A 34 3.46 -9.94 -4.28
N GLU A 35 2.23 -9.89 -4.79
CA GLU A 35 1.47 -11.09 -5.22
C GLU A 35 2.20 -11.88 -6.31
N LYS A 36 2.85 -11.20 -7.27
CA LYS A 36 3.65 -11.84 -8.33
C LYS A 36 4.79 -12.70 -7.77
N TYR A 37 5.37 -12.32 -6.63
CA TYR A 37 6.44 -13.06 -5.96
C TYR A 37 5.91 -13.97 -4.85
N ASN A 38 4.63 -14.32 -4.87
CA ASN A 38 3.96 -15.14 -3.84
C ASN A 38 4.11 -14.55 -2.43
N GLY A 39 4.34 -13.25 -2.33
CA GLY A 39 4.45 -12.54 -1.08
C GLY A 39 3.09 -12.12 -0.52
N GLN A 40 3.13 -11.50 0.65
CA GLN A 40 1.98 -10.89 1.32
C GLN A 40 2.31 -9.43 1.64
N VAL A 41 1.29 -8.57 1.53
CA VAL A 41 1.40 -7.15 1.87
C VAL A 41 0.29 -6.75 2.83
N GLU A 42 0.65 -5.96 3.83
CA GLU A 42 -0.29 -5.31 4.74
C GLU A 42 -0.06 -3.79 4.70
N PHE A 43 -1.17 -3.05 4.60
CA PHE A 43 -1.18 -1.60 4.65
C PHE A 43 -1.85 -1.14 5.94
N SER A 44 -1.14 -0.34 6.73
CA SER A 44 -1.66 0.22 7.98
C SER A 44 -1.27 1.70 8.12
N HIS A 45 -1.84 2.38 9.10
CA HIS A 45 -1.47 3.75 9.43
C HIS A 45 -1.64 3.98 10.93
N HIS A 46 -0.83 4.87 11.48
CA HIS A 46 -0.96 5.37 12.84
C HIS A 46 -0.69 6.87 12.82
N GLU A 47 -1.63 7.67 13.33
CA GLU A 47 -1.56 9.14 13.30
C GLU A 47 -1.19 9.68 11.90
N HIS A 48 -0.01 10.28 11.77
CA HIS A 48 0.52 10.90 10.55
C HIS A 48 1.53 10.00 9.81
N GLU A 49 1.59 8.71 10.16
CA GLU A 49 2.46 7.73 9.53
C GLU A 49 1.66 6.67 8.79
N PHE A 50 2.15 6.31 7.60
CA PHE A 50 1.60 5.25 6.76
C PHE A 50 2.64 4.14 6.65
N TYR A 51 2.25 2.92 6.96
CA TYR A 51 3.13 1.76 6.96
C TYR A 51 2.74 0.78 5.86
N VAL A 52 3.77 0.13 5.31
CA VAL A 52 3.64 -0.95 4.34
C VAL A 52 4.54 -2.08 4.80
N ASN A 53 3.94 -3.17 5.28
CA ASN A 53 4.66 -4.37 5.66
C ASN A 53 4.61 -5.35 4.48
N ILE A 54 5.79 -5.83 4.04
CA ILE A 54 5.91 -6.74 2.91
C ILE A 54 6.69 -7.97 3.37
N ALA A 55 6.13 -9.15 3.11
CA ALA A 55 6.81 -10.44 3.27
C ALA A 55 6.89 -11.12 1.91
N ILE A 56 8.08 -11.53 1.50
CA ILE A 56 8.31 -12.27 0.25
C ILE A 56 9.08 -13.54 0.62
N PRO A 57 8.62 -14.74 0.21
CA PRO A 57 9.38 -15.96 0.41
C PRO A 57 10.71 -15.86 -0.34
N LEU A 58 11.80 -16.22 0.33
CA LEU A 58 13.07 -16.44 -0.34
C LEU A 58 13.01 -17.81 -1.02
N ASN A 59 13.38 -17.87 -2.30
CA ASN A 59 13.59 -19.16 -2.92
C ASN A 59 14.83 -19.77 -2.25
N GLU A 60 14.69 -20.95 -1.65
CA GLU A 60 15.85 -21.81 -1.39
C GLU A 60 16.31 -22.35 -2.75
N GLU A 61 17.54 -22.02 -3.14
CA GLU A 61 18.20 -22.62 -4.31
C GLU A 61 18.44 -24.12 -4.13
#